data_AF-A0A926Q1Q6-F1
#
_entry.id   AF-A0A926Q1Q6-F1
#
_cell.length_a   1.000
_cell.length_b   1.000
_cell.length_c   1.000
_cell.angle_alpha   90.00
_cell.angle_beta   90.00
_cell.angle_gamma   90.00
#
_symmetry.space_group_name_H-M   'P 1'
#
loop_
_entity.id
_entity.type
_entity.pdbx_description
1 polymer ?
#
loop_
_entity_poly.entity_id
_entity_poly.type
_entity_poly.pdbx_seq_one_letter_code
_entity_poly.pdbx_strand_id
1 'polypeptide(L)'
;MDDIARQARQGSVSAIIQILNEKLASSGVRTRAVLAQGVLQLLCEAAKPEQLEQSILVPQVQQILESIQPKHIRRVNINSRIVREQQLLWLEEISRDRNKQVLWAEEITLKKPNFFQRVARDWQDNQPDPSKPTLPKASVSRLSREKQQFWRGLLGGAVLSLGVLVIGWLLYERLVLDRAVSASSPASSAQTSSASPAAAGSTSISTSSPSAPASPSVANSASSDPFAEAVRLAEQTAASSRTTQTSAEWLEVASRWQKASDLMAQVASTDSRYATAQNRVEQYRQNSQIALDKAAQTQ
;
A
#
# COMPACT_ATOMS: atom_id res chain seq x y z
N MET A 1 -2.08 14.29 -24.86
CA MET A 1 -1.69 14.93 -23.58
C MET A 1 -2.85 15.03 -22.58
N ASP A 2 -4.09 15.30 -23.02
CA ASP A 2 -5.24 15.48 -22.10
C ASP A 2 -5.63 14.25 -21.25
N ASP A 3 -5.27 13.04 -21.69
CA ASP A 3 -5.55 11.82 -20.94
C ASP A 3 -4.65 11.70 -19.70
N ILE A 4 -3.36 12.00 -19.83
CA ILE A 4 -2.39 11.95 -18.72
C ILE A 4 -2.81 12.95 -17.62
N ALA A 5 -3.20 14.17 -18.00
CA ALA A 5 -3.69 15.16 -17.04
C ALA A 5 -4.98 14.69 -16.33
N ARG A 6 -5.88 13.98 -17.03
CA ARG A 6 -7.08 13.37 -16.43
C ARG A 6 -6.73 12.24 -15.47
N GLN A 7 -5.80 11.36 -15.85
CA GLN A 7 -5.34 10.25 -15.01
C GLN A 7 -4.62 10.76 -13.75
N ALA A 8 -3.77 11.79 -13.89
CA ALA A 8 -3.09 12.41 -12.75
C ALA A 8 -4.11 13.05 -11.78
N ARG A 9 -5.14 13.72 -12.31
CA ARG A 9 -6.29 14.21 -11.52
C ARG A 9 -7.03 13.11 -10.77
N GLN A 10 -7.10 11.90 -11.33
CA GLN A 10 -7.73 10.76 -10.66
C GLN A 10 -6.85 10.14 -9.56
N GLY A 11 -5.60 10.62 -9.40
CA GLY A 11 -4.65 10.09 -8.42
C GLY A 11 -3.74 9.00 -8.98
N SER A 12 -3.68 8.83 -10.31
CA SER A 12 -2.74 7.90 -10.93
C SER A 12 -1.30 8.35 -10.69
N VAL A 13 -0.55 7.56 -9.93
CA VAL A 13 0.84 7.88 -9.53
C VAL A 13 1.75 7.97 -10.75
N SER A 14 1.61 7.07 -11.72
CA SER A 14 2.43 7.07 -12.94
C SER A 14 2.22 8.34 -13.78
N ALA A 15 0.96 8.79 -13.91
CA ALA A 15 0.64 10.02 -14.62
C ALA A 15 1.16 11.27 -13.88
N ILE A 16 1.09 11.29 -12.54
CA ILE A 16 1.69 12.36 -11.73
C ILE A 16 3.20 12.42 -11.93
N ILE A 17 3.90 11.28 -11.88
CA ILE A 17 5.34 11.18 -12.13
C ILE A 17 5.67 11.69 -13.54
N GLN A 18 4.88 11.31 -14.54
CA GLN A 18 5.10 11.73 -15.91
C GLN A 18 5.03 13.25 -16.06
N ILE A 19 4.01 13.89 -15.48
CA ILE A 19 3.88 15.35 -15.52
C ILE A 19 5.00 16.03 -14.73
N LEU A 20 5.36 15.51 -13.55
CA LEU A 20 6.48 16.04 -12.76
C LEU A 20 7.79 15.98 -13.53
N ASN A 21 8.10 14.84 -14.16
CA ASN A 21 9.30 14.68 -14.98
C ASN A 21 9.31 15.63 -16.18
N GLU A 22 8.17 15.79 -16.86
CA GLU A 22 8.07 16.73 -17.98
C GLU A 22 8.33 18.18 -17.54
N LYS A 23 7.75 18.59 -16.39
CA LYS A 23 7.87 19.96 -15.87
C LYS A 23 9.23 20.25 -15.24
N LEU A 24 9.90 19.24 -14.68
CA LEU A 24 11.19 19.38 -14.00
C LEU A 24 12.38 18.99 -14.89
N ALA A 25 12.13 18.52 -16.13
CA ALA A 25 13.16 18.16 -17.09
C ALA A 25 14.14 19.30 -17.39
N SER A 26 13.64 20.54 -17.48
CA SER A 26 14.48 21.73 -17.71
C SER A 26 15.47 22.00 -16.57
N SER A 27 15.13 21.56 -15.35
CA SER A 27 15.99 21.65 -14.17
C SER A 27 16.94 20.45 -14.04
N GLY A 28 16.82 19.46 -14.95
CA GLY A 28 17.60 18.22 -14.91
C GLY A 28 17.24 17.29 -13.74
N VAL A 29 16.04 17.45 -13.19
CA VAL A 29 15.55 16.66 -12.05
C VAL A 29 14.66 15.54 -12.56
N ARG A 30 15.00 14.31 -12.17
CA ARG A 30 14.16 13.13 -12.35
C ARG A 30 13.35 12.88 -11.09
N THR A 31 12.10 12.46 -11.25
CA THR A 31 11.20 12.14 -10.14
C THR A 31 10.78 10.68 -10.17
N ARG A 32 10.61 10.13 -8.96
CA ARG A 32 10.04 8.81 -8.69
C ARG A 32 9.05 8.97 -7.54
N ALA A 33 7.92 8.26 -7.57
CA ALA A 33 6.95 8.34 -6.50
C ALA A 33 6.27 7.01 -6.19
N VAL A 34 5.83 6.88 -4.94
CA VAL A 34 4.99 5.78 -4.45
C VAL A 34 3.92 6.38 -3.54
N LEU A 35 2.68 5.90 -3.66
CA LEU A 35 1.61 6.28 -2.74
C LEU A 35 1.53 5.26 -1.62
N ALA A 36 1.85 5.69 -0.39
CA ALA A 36 1.79 4.84 0.80
C ALA A 36 0.94 5.54 1.87
N GLN A 37 -0.07 4.85 2.39
CA GLN A 37 -0.91 5.34 3.49
C GLN A 37 -1.54 6.74 3.23
N GLY A 38 -1.88 7.04 1.97
CA GLY A 38 -2.46 8.34 1.59
C GLY A 38 -1.46 9.50 1.51
N VAL A 39 -0.17 9.22 1.69
CA VAL A 39 0.94 10.18 1.50
C VAL A 39 1.70 9.81 0.23
N LEU A 40 1.86 10.78 -0.67
CA LEU A 40 2.69 10.60 -1.85
C LEU A 40 4.16 10.76 -1.45
N GLN A 41 4.89 9.65 -1.40
CA GLN A 41 6.35 9.66 -1.21
C GLN A 41 6.97 10.01 -2.57
N LEU A 42 7.57 11.19 -2.68
CA LEU A 42 8.24 11.69 -3.86
C LEU A 42 9.76 11.71 -3.63
N LEU A 43 10.51 11.27 -4.64
CA LEU A 43 11.96 11.33 -4.67
C LEU A 43 12.42 12.08 -5.91
N CYS A 44 13.17 13.14 -5.67
CA CYS A 44 13.78 13.99 -6.67
C CYS A 44 15.28 13.67 -6.75
N GLU A 45 15.72 13.32 -7.96
CA GLU A 45 17.09 12.93 -8.24
C GLU A 45 17.69 13.87 -9.28
N ALA A 46 18.88 14.41 -9.03
CA ALA A 46 19.63 15.19 -10.02
C ALA A 46 21.13 14.87 -9.95
N ALA A 47 21.88 15.25 -10.99
CA ALA A 47 23.31 15.02 -11.04
C ALA A 47 24.08 15.94 -10.09
N LYS A 48 23.60 17.18 -9.89
CA LYS A 48 24.28 18.19 -9.08
C LYS A 48 23.40 18.65 -7.91
N PRO A 49 24.00 18.98 -6.75
CA PRO A 49 23.24 19.42 -5.57
C PRO A 49 22.53 20.76 -5.78
N GLU A 50 23.06 21.64 -6.63
CA GLU A 50 22.45 22.95 -6.91
C GLU A 50 21.10 22.81 -7.63
N GLN A 51 20.90 21.70 -8.35
CA GLN A 51 19.63 21.39 -9.02
C GLN A 51 18.56 20.89 -8.03
N LEU A 52 18.95 20.52 -6.82
CA LEU A 52 18.09 19.99 -5.75
C LEU A 52 17.94 21.00 -4.61
N GLU A 53 18.12 22.30 -4.87
CA GLU A 53 17.94 23.32 -3.84
C GLU A 53 16.50 23.30 -3.32
N GLN A 54 16.34 23.09 -2.01
CA GLN A 54 15.04 22.95 -1.36
C GLN A 54 14.14 24.18 -1.56
N SER A 55 14.72 25.38 -1.48
CA SER A 55 14.05 26.67 -1.64
C SER A 55 13.39 26.86 -3.00
N ILE A 56 13.92 26.20 -4.05
CA ILE A 56 13.44 26.30 -5.43
C ILE A 56 12.54 25.11 -5.77
N LEU A 57 12.97 23.90 -5.41
CA LEU A 57 12.33 22.66 -5.84
C LEU A 57 10.98 22.44 -5.14
N VAL A 58 10.89 22.72 -3.85
CA VAL A 58 9.67 22.48 -3.07
C VAL A 58 8.50 23.35 -3.55
N PRO A 59 8.66 24.68 -3.74
CA PRO A 59 7.59 25.51 -4.30
C PRO A 59 7.18 25.10 -5.71
N GLN A 60 8.13 24.69 -6.56
CA GLN A 60 7.84 24.22 -7.92
C GLN A 60 7.01 22.95 -7.91
N VAL A 61 7.42 21.94 -7.14
CA VAL A 61 6.68 20.67 -6.99
C VAL A 61 5.28 20.95 -6.43
N GLN A 62 5.18 21.80 -5.42
CA GLN A 62 3.90 22.21 -4.85
C GLN A 62 3.00 22.83 -5.92
N GLN A 63 3.49 23.81 -6.67
CA GLN A 63 2.74 24.47 -7.74
C GLN A 63 2.25 23.48 -8.82
N ILE A 64 3.11 22.52 -9.21
CA ILE A 64 2.74 21.50 -10.18
C ILE A 64 1.62 20.62 -9.61
N LEU A 65 1.76 20.10 -8.40
CA LEU A 65 0.77 19.23 -7.78
C LEU A 65 -0.54 19.96 -7.46
N GLU A 66 -0.48 21.24 -7.11
CA GLU A 66 -1.65 22.12 -6.92
C GLU A 66 -2.34 22.49 -8.23
N SER A 67 -1.61 22.49 -9.36
CA SER A 67 -2.22 22.64 -10.69
C SER A 67 -2.92 21.37 -11.16
N ILE A 68 -2.34 20.19 -10.86
CA ILE A 68 -2.90 18.89 -11.21
C ILE A 68 -4.12 18.58 -10.34
N GLN A 69 -4.03 18.83 -9.02
CA GLN A 69 -5.10 18.53 -8.04
C GLN A 69 -5.50 17.06 -8.02
N PRO A 70 -4.57 16.15 -7.73
CA PRO A 70 -4.86 14.73 -7.65
C PRO A 70 -5.92 14.44 -6.58
N LYS A 71 -6.93 13.66 -6.95
CA LYS A 71 -7.92 13.12 -6.00
C LYS A 71 -7.20 12.18 -5.02
N HIS A 72 -7.66 12.18 -3.77
CA HIS A 72 -7.16 11.30 -2.70
C HIS A 72 -5.69 11.46 -2.28
N ILE A 73 -4.98 12.48 -2.78
CA ILE A 73 -3.62 12.83 -2.33
C ILE A 73 -3.67 14.23 -1.71
N ARG A 74 -3.26 14.33 -0.43
CA ARG A 74 -3.27 15.60 0.32
C ARG A 74 -1.91 15.95 0.90
N ARG A 75 -1.15 14.92 1.25
CA ARG A 75 0.17 15.01 1.87
C ARG A 75 1.18 14.46 0.88
N VAL A 76 2.29 15.18 0.74
CA VAL A 76 3.38 14.80 -0.15
C VAL A 76 4.65 14.93 0.66
N ASN A 77 5.40 13.84 0.75
CA ASN A 77 6.72 13.86 1.34
C ASN A 77 7.75 13.90 0.21
N ILE A 78 8.48 15.01 0.11
CA ILE A 78 9.48 15.23 -0.94
C ILE A 78 10.83 14.94 -0.35
N ASN A 79 11.55 14.01 -0.97
CA ASN A 79 12.91 13.67 -0.62
C ASN A 79 13.83 13.98 -1.80
N SER A 80 15.06 14.39 -1.54
CA SER A 80 16.03 14.69 -2.60
C SER A 80 17.29 13.82 -2.45
N ARG A 81 17.90 13.43 -3.57
CA ARG A 81 19.20 12.75 -3.57
C ARG A 81 19.98 12.99 -4.86
N ILE A 82 21.31 12.90 -4.79
CA ILE A 82 22.13 12.87 -6.00
C ILE A 82 21.92 11.54 -6.73
N VAL A 83 21.79 11.57 -8.06
CA VAL A 83 21.69 10.39 -8.91
C VAL A 83 22.92 9.51 -8.71
N ARG A 84 22.71 8.25 -8.32
CA ARG A 84 23.74 7.21 -8.27
C ARG A 84 23.43 6.15 -9.31
N GLU A 85 24.26 6.04 -10.34
CA GLU A 85 24.02 5.18 -11.52
C GLU A 85 23.87 3.69 -11.18
N GLN A 86 24.44 3.22 -10.06
CA GLN A 86 24.49 1.79 -9.72
C GLN A 86 23.53 1.33 -8.61
N GLN A 87 22.59 2.15 -8.11
CA GLN A 87 21.70 1.74 -7.00
C GLN A 87 20.21 1.82 -7.33
N LEU A 88 19.63 0.66 -7.68
CA LEU A 88 18.18 0.42 -7.69
C LEU A 88 17.66 0.24 -6.26
N LEU A 89 17.85 1.24 -5.40
CA LEU A 89 17.17 1.27 -4.10
C LEU A 89 15.69 1.54 -4.33
N TRP A 90 14.83 0.62 -3.89
CA TRP A 90 13.39 0.84 -3.87
C TRP A 90 13.06 2.04 -2.98
N LEU A 91 12.14 2.90 -3.45
CA LEU A 91 11.78 4.16 -2.78
C LEU A 91 11.31 3.97 -1.33
N GLU A 92 10.75 2.80 -1.03
CA GLU A 92 10.23 2.42 0.28
C GLU A 92 11.34 2.14 1.31
N GLU A 93 12.54 1.75 0.86
CA GLU A 93 13.70 1.59 1.73
C GLU A 93 14.32 2.95 2.06
N ILE A 94 14.35 3.85 1.07
CA ILE A 94 14.85 5.23 1.25
C ILE A 94 13.93 6.03 2.19
N SER A 95 12.61 5.81 2.11
CA SER A 95 11.67 6.49 3.01
C SER A 95 11.75 5.98 4.45
N ARG A 96 12.22 4.75 4.68
CA ARG A 96 12.49 4.18 6.01
C ARG A 96 13.80 4.72 6.61
N ASP A 97 14.88 4.77 5.83
CA ASP A 97 16.21 5.23 6.28
C ASP A 97 16.54 6.67 5.86
N ARG A 98 15.64 7.60 6.21
CA ARG A 98 15.69 9.02 5.82
C ARG A 98 17.03 9.70 6.16
N ASN A 99 17.62 9.42 7.31
CA ASN A 99 18.76 10.19 7.81
C ASN A 99 20.11 9.88 7.14
N LYS A 100 20.21 8.80 6.34
CA LYS A 100 21.49 8.38 5.73
C LYS A 100 21.54 8.52 4.20
N GLN A 101 20.39 8.67 3.54
CA GLN A 101 20.29 8.46 2.09
C GLN A 101 19.79 9.68 1.30
N VAL A 102 19.18 10.68 1.96
CA VAL A 102 18.64 11.87 1.30
C VAL A 102 19.43 13.12 1.67
N LEU A 103 19.50 14.09 0.76
CA LEU A 103 20.10 15.40 1.03
C LEU A 103 19.21 16.21 1.96
N TRP A 104 17.90 16.16 1.73
CA TRP A 104 16.87 16.73 2.59
C TRP A 104 15.53 16.02 2.35
N ALA A 105 14.61 16.20 3.30
CA ALA A 105 13.24 15.71 3.21
C ALA A 105 12.29 16.78 3.75
N GLU A 106 11.26 17.12 2.98
CA GLU A 106 10.24 18.09 3.36
C GLU A 106 8.83 17.54 3.10
N GLU A 107 7.99 17.58 4.12
CA GLU A 107 6.58 17.24 3.97
C GLU A 107 5.75 18.49 3.69
N ILE A 108 5.05 18.49 2.56
CA ILE A 108 4.13 19.55 2.17
C ILE A 108 2.68 19.06 2.18
N THR A 109 1.77 19.97 2.52
CA THR A 109 0.32 19.75 2.40
C THR A 109 -0.21 20.58 1.24
N LEU A 110 -0.88 19.93 0.29
CA LEU A 110 -1.42 20.60 -0.89
C LEU A 110 -2.65 21.44 -0.52
N LYS A 111 -2.64 22.74 -0.84
CA LYS A 111 -3.79 23.62 -0.64
C LYS A 111 -4.81 23.37 -1.75
N LYS A 112 -6.03 22.96 -1.40
CA LYS A 112 -7.12 22.86 -2.39
C LYS A 112 -7.73 24.26 -2.61
N PRO A 113 -7.81 24.77 -3.84
CA PRO A 113 -8.76 25.84 -4.13
C PRO A 113 -10.19 25.29 -4.05
N ASN A 114 -11.05 26.05 -3.38
CA ASN A 114 -12.44 25.73 -3.06
C ASN A 114 -13.18 25.06 -4.24
N PHE A 115 -13.75 23.89 -3.97
CA PHE A 115 -14.56 23.09 -4.92
C PHE A 115 -15.61 23.91 -5.68
N PHE A 116 -16.10 24.99 -5.08
CA PHE A 116 -17.13 25.88 -5.64
C PHE A 116 -16.68 26.68 -6.88
N GLN A 117 -15.40 27.02 -7.02
CA GLN A 117 -14.90 27.75 -8.20
C GLN A 117 -14.83 26.88 -9.46
N ARG A 118 -14.80 25.55 -9.30
CA ARG A 118 -14.78 24.59 -10.43
C ARG A 118 -16.17 24.34 -11.01
N VAL A 119 -17.19 24.22 -10.15
CA VAL A 119 -18.58 24.06 -10.60
C VAL A 119 -19.05 25.28 -11.41
N ALA A 120 -18.61 26.48 -11.03
CA ALA A 120 -18.94 27.70 -11.77
C ALA A 120 -18.31 27.75 -13.19
N ARG A 121 -17.07 27.26 -13.36
CA ARG A 121 -16.41 27.23 -14.69
C ARG A 121 -16.97 26.13 -15.59
N ASP A 122 -17.29 24.96 -15.05
CA ASP A 122 -17.90 23.87 -15.83
C ASP A 122 -19.33 24.22 -16.30
N TRP A 123 -20.01 25.17 -15.65
CA TRP A 123 -21.29 25.71 -16.12
C TRP A 123 -21.13 26.84 -17.16
N GLN A 124 -19.99 27.55 -17.14
CA GLN A 124 -19.69 28.62 -18.09
C GLN A 124 -19.20 28.05 -19.43
N ASP A 125 -18.38 26.99 -19.42
CA ASP A 125 -17.89 26.29 -20.62
C ASP A 125 -18.95 25.43 -21.32
N ASN A 126 -20.09 25.19 -20.65
CA ASN A 126 -21.19 24.39 -21.18
C ASN A 126 -22.39 25.25 -21.61
N GLN A 127 -22.21 26.58 -21.73
CA GLN A 127 -23.16 27.40 -22.45
C GLN A 127 -23.06 27.06 -23.95
N PRO A 128 -24.15 26.62 -24.59
CA PRO A 128 -24.13 26.37 -26.03
C PRO A 128 -23.89 27.70 -26.76
N ASP A 129 -22.72 27.80 -27.41
CA ASP A 129 -22.38 28.87 -28.34
C ASP A 129 -23.51 29.02 -29.38
N PRO A 130 -24.23 30.16 -29.48
CA PRO A 130 -25.36 30.31 -30.40
C PRO A 130 -24.96 30.49 -31.87
N SER A 131 -23.66 30.36 -32.21
CA SER A 131 -23.15 30.70 -33.54
C SER A 131 -22.32 29.59 -34.19
N LYS A 132 -22.88 28.39 -34.36
CA LYS A 132 -22.44 27.45 -35.42
C LYS A 132 -23.63 26.70 -36.03
N PRO A 133 -23.84 26.75 -37.36
CA PRO A 133 -24.89 25.98 -38.01
C PRO A 133 -24.59 24.47 -37.94
N THR A 134 -25.61 23.73 -37.52
CA THR A 134 -25.61 22.28 -37.30
C THR A 134 -25.52 21.50 -38.62
N LEU A 135 -24.52 20.62 -38.74
CA LEU A 135 -24.57 19.48 -39.64
C LEU A 135 -25.21 18.28 -38.91
N PRO A 136 -26.06 17.48 -39.57
CA PRO A 136 -26.77 16.39 -38.91
C PRO A 136 -25.79 15.22 -38.69
N LYS A 137 -25.49 14.92 -37.42
CA LYS A 137 -24.85 13.65 -37.06
C LYS A 137 -25.91 12.66 -36.60
N ALA A 138 -25.86 11.52 -37.29
CA ALA A 138 -26.53 10.25 -37.09
C ALA A 138 -27.17 10.00 -35.71
N SER A 139 -28.39 9.48 -35.80
CA SER A 139 -29.18 8.87 -34.74
C SER A 139 -28.38 7.86 -33.92
N VAL A 140 -28.07 8.23 -32.68
CA VAL A 140 -27.65 7.29 -31.65
C VAL A 140 -28.88 6.89 -30.83
N SER A 141 -29.09 5.59 -30.74
CA SER A 141 -30.20 4.83 -30.19
C SER A 141 -30.95 5.44 -28.99
N ARG A 142 -32.28 5.58 -29.15
CA ARG A 142 -33.25 5.99 -28.11
C ARG A 142 -33.35 5.05 -26.89
N LEU A 143 -32.75 3.86 -26.95
CA LEU A 143 -32.82 2.84 -25.90
C LEU A 143 -31.99 3.17 -24.64
N SER A 144 -30.92 3.96 -24.76
CA SER A 144 -30.03 4.25 -23.61
C SER A 144 -30.48 5.44 -22.75
N ARG A 145 -31.40 6.26 -23.26
CA ARG A 145 -31.87 7.49 -22.58
C ARG A 145 -32.91 7.21 -21.49
N GLU A 146 -33.67 6.12 -21.64
CA GLU A 146 -34.76 5.75 -20.73
C GLU A 146 -34.26 5.07 -19.45
N LYS A 147 -33.19 4.25 -19.54
CA LYS A 147 -32.60 3.55 -18.39
C LYS A 147 -31.97 4.48 -17.34
N GLN A 148 -31.41 5.63 -17.75
CA GLN A 148 -30.81 6.59 -16.80
C GLN A 148 -31.82 7.49 -16.10
N GLN A 149 -33.00 7.72 -16.69
CA GLN A 149 -34.08 8.45 -16.03
C GLN A 149 -34.80 7.58 -15.01
N PHE A 150 -34.94 6.28 -15.28
CA PHE A 150 -35.55 5.32 -14.35
C PHE A 150 -34.70 5.11 -13.07
N TRP A 151 -33.37 5.03 -13.19
CA TRP A 151 -32.47 4.87 -12.02
C TRP A 151 -32.40 6.09 -11.10
N ARG A 152 -32.68 7.30 -11.61
CA ARG A 152 -32.76 8.52 -10.79
C ARG A 152 -34.03 8.57 -9.93
N GLY A 153 -35.13 7.94 -10.38
CA GLY A 153 -36.36 7.83 -9.58
C GLY A 153 -36.27 6.78 -8.46
N LEU A 154 -35.59 5.65 -8.73
CA LEU A 154 -35.52 4.53 -7.80
C LEU A 154 -34.58 4.79 -6.60
N LEU A 155 -33.47 5.50 -6.81
CA LEU A 155 -32.57 5.89 -5.72
C LEU A 155 -33.19 6.94 -4.77
N GLY A 156 -34.05 7.82 -5.30
CA GLY A 156 -34.80 8.79 -4.49
C GLY A 156 -35.87 8.12 -3.62
N GLY A 157 -36.60 7.13 -4.17
CA GLY A 157 -37.63 6.38 -3.45
C GLY A 157 -37.07 5.48 -2.34
N ALA A 158 -35.91 4.83 -2.57
CA ALA A 158 -35.30 3.94 -1.59
C ALA A 158 -34.76 4.66 -0.34
N VAL A 159 -34.26 5.90 -0.50
CA VAL A 159 -33.81 6.72 0.64
C VAL A 159 -35.01 7.19 1.46
N LEU A 160 -36.13 7.50 0.81
CA LEU A 160 -37.35 7.98 1.46
C LEU A 160 -38.06 6.85 2.23
N SER A 161 -38.10 5.63 1.69
CA SER A 161 -38.64 4.46 2.40
C SER A 161 -37.77 4.02 3.57
N LEU A 162 -36.44 4.08 3.43
CA LEU A 162 -35.51 3.81 4.54
C LEU A 162 -35.66 4.84 5.67
N GLY A 163 -35.86 6.11 5.33
CA GLY A 163 -36.13 7.17 6.30
C GLY A 163 -37.40 6.92 7.12
N VAL A 164 -38.50 6.53 6.48
CA VAL A 164 -39.76 6.21 7.17
C VAL A 164 -39.62 4.98 8.08
N LEU A 165 -38.87 3.96 7.67
CA LEU A 165 -38.60 2.78 8.50
C LEU A 165 -37.75 3.12 9.74
N VAL A 166 -36.74 3.97 9.60
CA VAL A 166 -35.89 4.39 10.73
C VAL A 166 -36.70 5.26 11.70
N ILE A 167 -37.56 6.16 11.20
CA ILE A 167 -38.46 6.96 12.05
C ILE A 167 -39.48 6.07 12.75
N GLY A 168 -40.05 5.08 12.04
CA GLY A 168 -40.96 4.09 12.62
C GLY A 168 -40.30 3.23 13.71
N TRP A 169 -39.05 2.79 13.50
CA TRP A 169 -38.26 2.07 14.50
C TRP A 169 -38.00 2.93 15.74
N LEU A 170 -37.61 4.20 15.55
CA LEU A 170 -37.37 5.15 16.65
C LEU A 170 -38.61 5.43 17.49
N LEU A 171 -39.79 5.49 16.85
CA LEU A 171 -41.07 5.63 17.56
C LEU A 171 -41.48 4.33 18.27
N TYR A 172 -41.17 3.16 17.69
CA TYR A 172 -41.42 1.86 18.31
C TYR A 172 -40.57 1.65 19.57
N GLU A 173 -39.27 1.97 19.54
CA GLU A 173 -38.37 1.91 20.71
C GLU A 173 -38.89 2.77 21.87
N ARG A 174 -39.41 3.97 21.57
CA ARG A 174 -40.00 4.88 22.57
C ARG A 174 -41.28 4.32 23.20
N LEU A 175 -42.08 3.55 22.47
CA LEU A 175 -43.32 2.93 22.98
C LEU A 175 -43.10 1.57 23.68
N VAL A 176 -42.05 0.83 23.34
CA VAL A 176 -41.71 -0.45 23.99
C VAL A 176 -41.02 -0.25 25.34
N LEU A 177 -40.27 0.85 25.52
CA LEU A 177 -39.64 1.18 26.81
C LEU A 177 -40.67 1.51 27.91
N ASP A 178 -41.81 2.09 27.57
CA ASP A 178 -42.90 2.35 28.53
C ASP A 178 -43.65 1.07 28.95
N ARG A 179 -43.54 -0.02 28.17
CA ARG A 179 -44.20 -1.29 28.46
C ARG A 179 -43.33 -2.29 29.24
N ALA A 180 -42.01 -2.05 29.31
CA ALA A 180 -41.05 -2.93 29.97
C ALA A 180 -40.92 -2.70 31.49
N VAL A 181 -41.53 -1.64 32.04
CA VAL A 181 -41.50 -1.34 33.50
C VAL A 181 -42.60 -2.08 34.29
N SER A 182 -43.49 -2.84 33.65
CA SER A 182 -44.63 -3.48 34.32
C SER A 182 -44.64 -5.02 34.39
N ALA A 183 -43.50 -5.71 34.23
CA ALA A 183 -43.48 -7.17 34.40
C ALA A 183 -42.26 -7.66 35.18
N SER A 184 -42.27 -7.42 36.49
CA SER A 184 -41.38 -8.01 37.47
C SER A 184 -41.90 -9.36 38.00
N SER A 185 -41.17 -10.45 37.68
CA SER A 185 -40.89 -11.68 38.46
C SER A 185 -42.01 -12.71 38.80
N PRO A 186 -41.70 -13.93 39.33
CA PRO A 186 -40.61 -14.91 39.06
C PRO A 186 -41.12 -16.40 38.97
N ALA A 187 -40.24 -17.40 38.68
CA ALA A 187 -40.12 -18.74 39.34
C ALA A 187 -39.65 -19.94 38.46
N SER A 188 -38.56 -20.57 38.92
CA SER A 188 -38.25 -22.01 39.12
C SER A 188 -38.12 -23.10 38.01
N SER A 189 -37.04 -23.89 38.21
CA SER A 189 -36.80 -25.36 38.02
C SER A 189 -36.62 -25.91 36.60
N ALA A 190 -35.82 -26.96 36.29
CA ALA A 190 -34.72 -27.74 36.90
C ALA A 190 -34.25 -28.81 35.86
N GLN A 191 -33.11 -29.48 36.11
CA GLN A 191 -32.66 -30.82 35.59
C GLN A 191 -32.04 -30.90 34.16
N THR A 192 -30.79 -31.34 33.90
CA THR A 192 -29.89 -32.50 34.21
C THR A 192 -29.82 -33.57 33.10
N SER A 193 -28.58 -34.08 32.88
CA SER A 193 -28.13 -35.34 32.24
C SER A 193 -27.58 -35.18 30.80
N SER A 194 -26.27 -35.31 30.54
CA SER A 194 -25.39 -36.52 30.49
C SER A 194 -25.41 -37.24 29.13
N ALA A 195 -24.26 -37.28 28.44
CA ALA A 195 -23.59 -38.53 27.99
C ALA A 195 -22.50 -38.28 26.91
N SER A 196 -21.26 -38.63 27.26
CA SER A 196 -20.20 -39.14 26.36
C SER A 196 -20.49 -40.64 26.06
N PRO A 197 -19.90 -41.32 25.03
CA PRO A 197 -18.48 -41.71 25.03
C PRO A 197 -17.77 -41.83 23.64
N ALA A 198 -16.42 -41.75 23.69
CA ALA A 198 -15.37 -42.63 23.09
C ALA A 198 -15.57 -43.28 21.69
N ALA A 199 -14.60 -43.57 20.81
CA ALA A 199 -13.13 -43.55 20.70
C ALA A 199 -12.84 -43.71 19.17
N ALA A 200 -11.72 -43.29 18.59
CA ALA A 200 -10.49 -44.07 18.37
C ALA A 200 -9.96 -43.72 16.96
N GLY A 201 -8.65 -43.77 16.74
CA GLY A 201 -8.10 -43.98 15.39
C GLY A 201 -6.95 -43.07 14.98
N SER A 202 -5.73 -43.58 15.15
CA SER A 202 -4.46 -43.00 14.77
C SER A 202 -4.17 -43.05 13.24
N THR A 203 -3.19 -42.25 12.82
CA THR A 203 -2.10 -42.60 11.87
C THR A 203 -2.12 -42.07 10.42
N SER A 204 -0.96 -41.49 10.08
CA SER A 204 -0.24 -41.40 8.79
C SER A 204 -0.60 -40.37 7.71
N ILE A 205 0.23 -39.33 7.68
CA ILE A 205 1.20 -38.99 6.62
C ILE A 205 0.98 -39.70 5.25
N SER A 206 0.85 -38.91 4.19
CA SER A 206 1.24 -39.33 2.85
C SER A 206 1.87 -38.16 2.10
N THR A 207 3.18 -38.30 1.94
CA THR A 207 4.09 -37.55 1.09
C THR A 207 3.85 -37.95 -0.36
N SER A 208 3.51 -37.00 -1.23
CA SER A 208 3.59 -37.18 -2.69
C SER A 208 4.51 -36.12 -3.29
N SER A 209 5.74 -36.56 -3.52
CA SER A 209 6.74 -35.94 -4.40
C SER A 209 6.33 -36.16 -5.86
N PRO A 210 6.57 -35.19 -6.75
CA PRO A 210 6.89 -35.50 -8.14
C PRO A 210 8.31 -35.03 -8.50
N SER A 211 9.04 -35.98 -9.07
CA SER A 211 10.38 -35.88 -9.65
C SER A 211 10.59 -34.71 -10.60
N ALA A 212 11.79 -34.13 -10.53
CA ALA A 212 12.40 -33.32 -11.56
C ALA A 212 12.85 -34.15 -12.79
N PRO A 213 13.11 -33.50 -13.93
CA PRO A 213 14.20 -33.89 -14.82
C PRO A 213 15.37 -32.88 -14.81
N ALA A 214 16.56 -33.47 -14.93
CA ALA A 214 17.93 -32.95 -14.82
C ALA A 214 18.36 -31.70 -15.64
N SER A 215 19.16 -30.86 -14.97
CA SER A 215 20.51 -30.28 -15.26
C SER A 215 21.04 -30.05 -16.69
N PRO A 216 22.01 -29.11 -16.87
CA PRO A 216 23.44 -29.40 -16.61
C PRO A 216 24.03 -28.42 -15.57
N SER A 217 24.55 -28.90 -14.44
CA SER A 217 25.93 -29.37 -14.21
C SER A 217 26.99 -28.26 -14.35
N VAL A 218 27.40 -27.71 -13.20
CA VAL A 218 28.82 -27.49 -12.92
C VAL A 218 29.07 -27.98 -11.50
N ALA A 219 29.78 -29.10 -11.40
CA ALA A 219 30.37 -29.58 -10.17
C ALA A 219 31.41 -28.57 -9.69
N ASN A 220 31.27 -28.07 -8.46
CA ASN A 220 32.41 -27.64 -7.67
C ASN A 220 32.13 -27.93 -6.18
N SER A 221 32.80 -28.97 -5.71
CA SER A 221 33.38 -29.13 -4.37
C SER A 221 32.48 -29.10 -3.13
N ALA A 222 32.56 -30.20 -2.39
CA ALA A 222 32.04 -30.42 -1.04
C ALA A 222 32.73 -29.53 0.04
N SER A 223 32.60 -28.23 -0.11
CA SER A 223 32.82 -27.21 0.90
C SER A 223 31.47 -26.53 1.14
N SER A 224 30.96 -26.53 2.37
CA SER A 224 29.66 -25.89 2.69
C SER A 224 29.68 -24.46 2.15
N ASP A 225 28.90 -24.19 1.09
CA ASP A 225 28.81 -22.86 0.49
C ASP A 225 28.09 -21.93 1.49
N PRO A 226 28.80 -20.97 2.12
CA PRO A 226 28.22 -20.12 3.15
C PRO A 226 27.04 -19.31 2.63
N PHE A 227 27.06 -18.95 1.34
CA PHE A 227 25.97 -18.23 0.70
C PHE A 227 24.71 -19.11 0.64
N ALA A 228 24.82 -20.32 0.11
CA ALA A 228 23.68 -21.22 -0.02
C ALA A 228 23.13 -21.67 1.33
N GLU A 229 24.00 -21.90 2.32
CA GLU A 229 23.61 -22.21 3.69
C GLU A 229 22.84 -21.05 4.34
N ALA A 230 23.34 -19.82 4.19
CA ALA A 230 22.69 -18.62 4.70
C ALA A 230 21.31 -18.40 4.10
N VAL A 231 21.16 -18.51 2.77
CA VAL A 231 19.86 -18.34 2.09
C VAL A 231 18.87 -19.37 2.60
N ARG A 232 19.27 -20.64 2.69
CA ARG A 232 18.40 -21.72 3.17
C ARG A 232 17.94 -21.47 4.61
N LEU A 233 18.87 -21.05 5.49
CA LEU A 233 18.54 -20.73 6.88
C LEU A 233 17.60 -19.52 6.96
N ALA A 234 17.83 -18.49 6.16
CA ALA A 234 16.99 -17.30 6.08
C ALA A 234 15.56 -17.63 5.61
N GLU A 235 15.41 -18.45 4.57
CA GLU A 235 14.10 -18.87 4.06
C GLU A 235 13.32 -19.69 5.09
N GLN A 236 13.98 -20.64 5.77
CA GLN A 236 13.38 -21.40 6.86
C GLN A 236 12.95 -20.50 8.01
N THR A 237 13.82 -19.56 8.41
CA THR A 237 13.54 -18.61 9.50
C THR A 237 12.37 -17.70 9.15
N ALA A 238 12.30 -17.20 7.90
CA ALA A 238 11.19 -16.41 7.41
C ALA A 238 9.88 -17.20 7.45
N ALA A 239 9.89 -18.48 7.05
CA ALA A 239 8.73 -19.34 7.13
C ALA A 239 8.25 -19.55 8.58
N SER A 240 9.15 -19.92 9.50
CA SER A 240 8.83 -20.15 10.92
C SER A 240 8.33 -18.88 11.63
N SER A 241 8.86 -17.72 11.25
CA SER A 241 8.46 -16.43 11.86
C SER A 241 6.97 -16.08 11.65
N ARG A 242 6.31 -16.66 10.64
CA ARG A 242 4.89 -16.40 10.35
C ARG A 242 3.93 -17.03 11.35
N THR A 243 4.35 -18.13 11.98
CA THR A 243 3.54 -18.89 12.94
C THR A 243 4.03 -18.73 14.38
N THR A 244 5.09 -17.95 14.57
CA THR A 244 5.70 -17.68 15.87
C THR A 244 4.82 -16.72 16.68
N GLN A 245 4.53 -17.07 17.93
CA GLN A 245 3.65 -16.28 18.80
C GLN A 245 4.25 -16.00 20.17
N THR A 246 5.31 -16.69 20.58
CA THR A 246 5.86 -16.54 21.93
C THR A 246 7.18 -15.76 21.93
N SER A 247 7.52 -15.16 23.08
CA SER A 247 8.81 -14.47 23.26
C SER A 247 10.00 -15.36 22.91
N ALA A 248 10.00 -16.60 23.42
CA ALA A 248 11.09 -17.54 23.25
C ALA A 248 11.30 -17.94 21.78
N GLU A 249 10.22 -18.17 21.05
CA GLU A 249 10.29 -18.45 19.61
C GLU A 249 10.78 -17.22 18.81
N TRP A 250 10.38 -16.00 19.19
CA TRP A 250 10.91 -14.78 18.57
C TRP A 250 12.41 -14.59 18.82
N LEU A 251 12.92 -14.93 20.00
CA LEU A 251 14.36 -14.96 20.28
C LEU A 251 15.09 -15.99 19.42
N GLU A 252 14.48 -17.16 19.20
CA GLU A 252 15.04 -18.17 18.30
C GLU A 252 15.09 -17.67 16.86
N VAL A 253 14.01 -17.05 16.37
CA VAL A 253 13.95 -16.40 15.04
C VAL A 253 15.05 -15.34 14.91
N ALA A 254 15.27 -14.51 15.93
CA ALA A 254 16.34 -13.52 15.94
C ALA A 254 17.73 -14.18 15.81
N SER A 255 18.00 -15.21 16.61
CA SER A 255 19.27 -15.93 16.58
C SER A 255 19.57 -16.54 15.19
N ARG A 256 18.55 -17.09 14.53
CA ARG A 256 18.70 -17.70 13.20
C ARG A 256 18.94 -16.66 12.11
N TRP A 257 18.28 -15.50 12.19
CA TRP A 257 18.58 -14.36 11.32
C TRP A 257 20.01 -13.86 11.51
N GLN A 258 20.48 -13.74 12.75
CA GLN A 258 21.86 -13.37 13.03
C GLN A 258 22.86 -14.38 12.45
N LYS A 259 22.63 -15.69 12.66
CA LYS A 259 23.48 -16.74 12.09
C LYS A 259 23.50 -16.70 10.55
N ALA A 260 22.36 -16.45 9.91
CA ALA A 260 22.30 -16.28 8.46
C ALA A 260 23.12 -15.06 8.00
N SER A 261 23.07 -13.95 8.74
CA SER A 261 23.93 -12.79 8.48
C SER A 261 25.41 -13.15 8.58
N ASP A 262 25.79 -13.88 9.61
CA ASP A 262 27.20 -14.21 9.84
C ASP A 262 27.73 -15.17 8.76
N LEU A 263 26.90 -16.07 8.25
CA LEU A 263 27.23 -16.92 7.10
C LEU A 263 27.39 -16.10 5.80
N MET A 264 26.53 -15.11 5.56
CA MET A 264 26.69 -14.20 4.42
C MET A 264 27.98 -13.36 4.52
N ALA A 265 28.39 -12.98 5.73
CA ALA A 265 29.62 -12.22 5.95
C ALA A 265 30.89 -13.05 5.68
N GLN A 266 30.79 -14.38 5.70
CA GLN A 266 31.89 -15.31 5.42
C GLN A 266 32.10 -15.55 3.92
N VAL A 267 31.22 -15.06 3.05
CA VAL A 267 31.38 -15.18 1.60
C VAL A 267 32.61 -14.40 1.16
N ALA A 268 33.52 -15.04 0.44
CA ALA A 268 34.77 -14.44 -0.01
C ALA A 268 34.53 -13.31 -1.01
N SER A 269 35.36 -12.26 -0.98
CA SER A 269 35.28 -11.12 -1.90
C SER A 269 35.48 -11.47 -3.37
N THR A 270 36.07 -12.64 -3.65
CA THR A 270 36.27 -13.19 -4.99
C THR A 270 35.06 -13.97 -5.52
N ASP A 271 34.05 -14.29 -4.69
CA ASP A 271 32.82 -14.92 -5.14
C ASP A 271 31.97 -13.90 -5.93
N SER A 272 31.39 -14.31 -7.05
CA SER A 272 30.53 -13.45 -7.87
C SER A 272 29.30 -12.93 -7.13
N ARG A 273 28.88 -13.62 -6.07
CA ARG A 273 27.75 -13.27 -5.21
C ARG A 273 28.13 -12.41 -4.01
N TYR A 274 29.41 -12.04 -3.85
CA TYR A 274 29.87 -11.28 -2.68
C TYR A 274 29.08 -9.99 -2.45
N ALA A 275 28.84 -9.19 -3.49
CA ALA A 275 28.07 -7.96 -3.38
C ALA A 275 26.64 -8.22 -2.89
N THR A 276 26.02 -9.31 -3.37
CA THR A 276 24.71 -9.76 -2.89
C THR A 276 24.79 -10.23 -1.44
N ALA A 277 25.82 -11.01 -1.08
CA ALA A 277 26.02 -11.50 0.28
C ALA A 277 26.14 -10.34 1.27
N GLN A 278 26.94 -9.31 0.97
CA GLN A 278 27.09 -8.12 1.81
C GLN A 278 25.77 -7.36 2.01
N ASN A 279 24.97 -7.23 0.96
CA ASN A 279 23.63 -6.64 1.11
C ASN A 279 22.72 -7.49 2.02
N ARG A 280 22.81 -8.82 1.93
CA ARG A 280 22.05 -9.74 2.79
C ARG A 280 22.53 -9.73 4.24
N VAL A 281 23.80 -9.48 4.53
CA VAL A 281 24.31 -9.29 5.91
C VAL A 281 23.51 -8.19 6.61
N GLU A 282 23.39 -7.02 5.98
CA GLU A 282 22.65 -5.89 6.55
C GLU A 282 21.17 -6.23 6.75
N GLN A 283 20.53 -6.79 5.72
CA GLN A 283 19.12 -7.16 5.78
C GLN A 283 18.83 -8.22 6.85
N TYR A 284 19.66 -9.24 6.98
CA TYR A 284 19.47 -10.31 7.96
C TYR A 284 19.70 -9.81 9.39
N ARG A 285 20.62 -8.87 9.62
CA ARG A 285 20.76 -8.18 10.92
C ARG A 285 19.53 -7.38 11.29
N GLN A 286 18.96 -6.64 10.34
CA GLN A 286 17.71 -5.90 10.58
C GLN A 286 16.56 -6.84 10.94
N ASN A 287 16.42 -7.97 10.24
CA ASN A 287 15.41 -8.98 10.56
C ASN A 287 15.60 -9.58 11.95
N SER A 288 16.85 -9.79 12.38
CA SER A 288 17.16 -10.21 13.76
C SER A 288 16.66 -9.18 14.78
N GLN A 289 16.95 -7.89 14.56
CA GLN A 289 16.50 -6.83 15.46
C GLN A 289 14.98 -6.75 15.55
N ILE A 290 14.27 -6.84 14.43
CA ILE A 290 12.80 -6.86 14.41
C ILE A 290 12.26 -8.04 15.23
N ALA A 291 12.91 -9.21 15.15
CA ALA A 291 12.52 -10.37 15.95
C ALA A 291 12.80 -10.18 17.44
N LEU A 292 13.91 -9.54 17.83
CA LEU A 292 14.19 -9.16 19.23
C LEU A 292 13.13 -8.19 19.77
N ASP A 293 12.76 -7.18 18.99
CA ASP A 293 11.74 -6.20 19.40
C ASP A 293 10.37 -6.88 19.61
N LYS A 294 10.02 -7.84 18.76
CA LYS A 294 8.81 -8.67 18.92
C LYS A 294 8.88 -9.58 20.14
N ALA A 295 10.04 -10.16 20.43
CA ALA A 295 10.23 -10.95 21.65
C ALA A 295 9.98 -10.10 22.90
N ALA A 296 10.48 -8.87 22.92
CA ALA A 296 10.27 -7.94 24.03
C ALA A 296 8.79 -7.52 24.20
N GLN A 297 8.03 -7.47 23.11
CA GLN A 297 6.60 -7.08 23.10
C GLN A 297 5.66 -8.24 23.43
N THR A 298 6.12 -9.48 23.32
CA THR A 298 5.29 -10.67 23.53
C THR A 298 5.68 -11.29 24.86
N GLN A 299 4.86 -11.09 25.91
CA GLN A 299 5.02 -11.68 27.24
C GLN A 299 3.93 -12.70 27.53
#